data_AF-U9VJH7-F1
#
_entry.id   AF-U9VJH7-F1
#
_cell.length_a   1.000
_cell.length_b   1.000
_cell.length_c   1.000
_cell.angle_alpha   90.00
_cell.angle_beta   90.00
_cell.angle_gamma   90.00
#
_symmetry.space_group_name_H-M   'P 1'
#
loop_
_entity.id
_entity.type
_entity.pdbx_description
1 polymer ?
#
loop_
_entity_poly.entity_id
_entity_poly.type
_entity_poly.pdbx_seq_one_letter_code
_entity_poly.pdbx_strand_id
1 'polypeptide(L)'
;MKNTLVSTIAPLDTSLPATQLPSKVAAISVASLSSLNTETFPYELLQARNYHGDEILATSGEQWWGLFITDAGFELLPTTITVNTIRDPFVDLEEGELTGKEVVTDNDSLSVFLVKGPDFLEAGTVKTVFSGAATIPNSQPQTGRLSSLSLIFDVDEASKIPIHHRV
;
A
#
# COMPACT_ATOMS: atom_id res chain seq x y z
N MET A 1 -54.25 -21.34 -58.13
CA MET A 1 -53.37 -22.21 -57.32
C MET A 1 -53.56 -21.82 -55.87
N LYS A 2 -54.12 -22.71 -55.02
CA LYS A 2 -54.40 -22.46 -53.61
C LYS A 2 -53.42 -23.32 -52.79
N ASN A 3 -52.47 -22.69 -52.09
CA ASN A 3 -51.56 -23.38 -51.18
C ASN A 3 -52.07 -23.23 -49.75
N THR A 4 -52.52 -24.33 -49.17
CA THR A 4 -52.86 -24.46 -47.75
C THR A 4 -51.63 -25.01 -47.03
N LEU A 5 -51.08 -24.26 -46.08
CA LEU A 5 -50.05 -24.75 -45.16
C LEU A 5 -50.73 -25.14 -43.85
N VAL A 6 -50.67 -26.42 -43.50
CA VAL A 6 -51.11 -26.95 -42.19
C VAL A 6 -49.86 -27.04 -41.31
N SER A 7 -49.89 -26.36 -40.17
CA SER A 7 -48.85 -26.39 -39.15
C SER A 7 -49.20 -27.44 -38.09
N THR A 8 -48.36 -28.46 -37.93
CA THR A 8 -48.48 -29.48 -36.88
C THR A 8 -47.44 -29.20 -35.81
N ILE A 9 -47.90 -28.95 -34.58
CA ILE A 9 -47.05 -28.70 -33.41
C ILE A 9 -46.93 -30.02 -32.64
N ALA A 10 -45.72 -30.52 -32.44
CA ALA A 10 -45.44 -31.68 -31.60
C ALA A 10 -45.31 -31.24 -30.11
N PRO A 11 -45.71 -32.09 -29.13
CA PRO A 11 -45.58 -31.77 -27.72
C PRO A 11 -44.14 -31.88 -27.22
N LEU A 12 -43.76 -30.95 -26.34
CA LEU A 12 -42.46 -30.82 -25.68
C LEU A 12 -42.32 -31.88 -24.58
N ASP A 13 -41.32 -32.74 -24.70
CA ASP A 13 -40.97 -33.77 -23.72
C ASP A 13 -40.18 -33.15 -22.55
N THR A 14 -40.85 -32.99 -21.41
CA THR A 14 -40.25 -32.59 -20.13
C THR A 14 -39.85 -33.84 -19.34
N SER A 15 -38.68 -34.38 -19.62
CA SER A 15 -37.99 -35.31 -18.72
C SER A 15 -36.56 -34.81 -18.50
N LEU A 16 -36.32 -34.22 -17.33
CA LEU A 16 -34.98 -33.81 -16.89
C LEU A 16 -34.25 -35.02 -16.29
N PRO A 17 -32.98 -35.28 -16.64
CA PRO A 17 -32.20 -36.34 -16.01
C PRO A 17 -31.82 -35.93 -14.58
N ALA A 18 -32.15 -36.78 -13.61
CA ALA A 18 -31.67 -36.66 -12.24
C ALA A 18 -30.14 -36.80 -12.21
N THR A 19 -29.45 -35.68 -11.99
CA THR A 19 -27.99 -35.64 -11.85
C THR A 19 -27.62 -36.09 -10.44
N GLN A 20 -26.98 -37.26 -10.35
CA GLN A 20 -26.36 -37.77 -9.13
C GLN A 20 -25.25 -36.82 -8.65
N LEU A 21 -25.40 -36.25 -7.47
CA LEU A 21 -24.34 -35.46 -6.81
C LEU A 21 -23.22 -36.40 -6.33
N PRO A 22 -21.94 -36.14 -6.66
CA PRO A 22 -20.83 -36.90 -6.11
C PRO A 22 -20.61 -36.54 -4.63
N SER A 23 -21.02 -37.45 -3.74
CA SER A 23 -20.72 -37.42 -2.30
C SER A 23 -19.26 -37.75 -2.04
N LYS A 24 -18.36 -36.81 -2.28
CA LYS A 24 -17.02 -36.83 -1.69
C LYS A 24 -16.53 -35.41 -1.48
N VAL A 25 -17.11 -34.74 -0.48
CA VAL A 25 -16.53 -33.51 0.06
C VAL A 25 -15.29 -33.94 0.84
N ALA A 26 -14.13 -33.86 0.19
CA ALA A 26 -12.87 -33.93 0.91
C ALA A 26 -12.85 -32.76 1.88
N ALA A 27 -12.86 -33.05 3.18
CA ALA A 27 -12.57 -32.06 4.20
C ALA A 27 -11.17 -31.50 3.90
N ILE A 28 -11.11 -30.28 3.37
CA ILE A 28 -9.85 -29.54 3.24
C ILE A 28 -9.44 -29.24 4.67
N SER A 29 -8.46 -30.00 5.16
CA SER A 29 -7.90 -29.77 6.48
C SER A 29 -7.27 -28.37 6.49
N VAL A 30 -7.72 -27.51 7.40
CA VAL A 30 -7.16 -26.16 7.62
C VAL A 30 -5.66 -26.19 7.93
N ALA A 31 -5.09 -27.35 8.28
CA ALA A 31 -3.66 -27.56 8.41
C ALA A 31 -2.86 -27.41 7.10
N SER A 32 -3.51 -27.44 5.93
CA SER A 32 -2.88 -27.19 4.62
C SER A 32 -2.92 -25.73 4.16
N LEU A 33 -3.44 -24.80 4.98
CA LEU A 33 -3.36 -23.36 4.70
C LEU A 33 -2.06 -22.73 5.22
N SER A 34 -1.31 -23.43 6.06
CA SER A 34 -0.04 -22.94 6.64
C SER A 34 1.13 -22.91 5.64
N SER A 35 0.92 -23.34 4.39
CA SER A 35 1.93 -23.37 3.33
C SER A 35 1.52 -22.57 2.09
N LEU A 36 0.60 -21.61 2.23
CA LEU A 36 0.58 -20.50 1.28
C LEU A 36 1.86 -19.72 1.55
N ASN A 37 2.81 -19.85 0.62
CA ASN A 37 4.09 -19.15 0.64
C ASN A 37 3.89 -17.76 1.22
N THR A 38 4.48 -17.53 2.40
CA THR A 38 4.88 -16.20 2.81
C THR A 38 6.01 -15.84 1.85
N GLU A 39 5.66 -15.52 0.60
CA GLU A 39 6.53 -14.77 -0.30
C GLU A 39 6.70 -13.43 0.42
N THR A 40 7.65 -13.38 1.35
CA THR A 40 8.08 -12.14 1.96
C THR A 40 8.57 -11.32 0.79
N PHE A 41 7.77 -10.37 0.33
CA PHE A 41 8.20 -9.43 -0.69
C PHE A 41 9.51 -8.83 -0.18
N PRO A 42 10.58 -8.81 -0.98
CA PRO A 42 11.90 -8.38 -0.53
C PRO A 42 11.97 -6.86 -0.34
N TYR A 43 10.83 -6.21 -0.12
CA TYR A 43 10.68 -4.77 -0.07
C TYR A 43 10.26 -4.34 1.32
N GLU A 44 11.00 -3.40 1.88
CA GLU A 44 10.66 -2.73 3.13
C GLU A 44 10.12 -1.34 2.83
N LEU A 45 9.10 -0.91 3.57
CA LEU A 45 8.50 0.42 3.45
C LEU A 45 8.64 1.15 4.78
N LEU A 46 9.08 2.40 4.74
CA LEU A 46 9.33 3.23 5.92
C LEU A 46 8.87 4.68 5.68
N GLN A 47 8.59 5.43 6.74
CA GLN A 47 8.34 6.88 6.68
C GLN A 47 9.41 7.60 7.51
N ALA A 48 9.86 8.77 7.06
CA ALA A 48 10.73 9.62 7.88
C ALA A 48 9.90 10.29 8.98
N ARG A 49 9.83 9.65 10.15
CA ARG A 49 9.06 10.10 11.33
C ARG A 49 9.56 9.45 12.62
N ASN A 50 8.83 9.70 13.70
CA ASN A 50 9.07 9.09 15.00
C ASN A 50 8.38 7.72 15.12
N TYR A 51 9.05 6.81 15.82
CA TYR A 51 8.65 5.44 16.07
C TYR A 51 8.89 5.07 17.54
N HIS A 52 8.11 4.14 18.03
CA HIS A 52 8.32 3.47 19.32
C HIS A 52 9.40 2.39 19.17
N GLY A 53 10.08 2.10 20.27
CA GLY A 53 11.14 1.10 20.44
C GLY A 53 11.46 0.20 19.25
N ASP A 54 10.75 -0.91 19.13
CA ASP A 54 11.00 -2.01 18.18
C ASP A 54 10.11 -1.95 16.93
N GLU A 55 9.41 -0.84 16.67
CA GLU A 55 8.53 -0.72 15.50
C GLU A 55 9.28 -0.80 14.17
N ILE A 56 10.57 -0.42 14.18
CA ILE A 56 11.42 -0.44 12.99
C ILE A 56 12.73 -1.18 13.26
N LEU A 57 13.17 -1.94 12.26
CA LEU A 57 14.46 -2.65 12.27
C LEU A 57 15.56 -1.90 11.52
N ALA A 58 15.20 -0.78 10.87
CA ALA A 58 16.12 0.02 10.09
C ALA A 58 17.24 0.60 10.96
N THR A 59 18.44 0.68 10.40
CA THR A 59 19.64 1.20 11.06
C THR A 59 20.25 2.38 10.31
N SER A 60 20.93 3.26 11.04
CA SER A 60 21.62 4.42 10.45
C SER A 60 22.67 3.99 9.42
N GLY A 61 22.75 4.74 8.32
CA GLY A 61 23.69 4.47 7.22
C GLY A 61 23.16 3.50 6.16
N GLU A 62 21.97 2.94 6.35
CA GLU A 62 21.32 2.15 5.31
C GLU A 62 20.92 3.00 4.11
N GLN A 63 20.99 2.38 2.93
CA GLN A 63 20.57 2.97 1.66
C GLN A 63 19.12 2.60 1.34
N TRP A 64 18.34 3.62 1.04
CA TRP A 64 16.92 3.56 0.73
C TRP A 64 16.62 4.38 -0.52
N TRP A 65 15.45 4.16 -1.11
CA TRP A 65 14.88 5.03 -2.13
C TRP A 65 13.76 5.86 -1.49
N GLY A 66 13.85 7.18 -1.58
CA GLY A 66 12.80 8.07 -1.10
C GLY A 66 11.97 8.63 -2.24
N LEU A 67 10.64 8.63 -2.07
CA LEU A 67 9.76 9.43 -2.90
C LEU A 67 9.62 10.81 -2.24
N PHE A 68 10.25 11.82 -2.81
CA PHE A 68 10.30 13.18 -2.28
C PHE A 68 9.34 14.11 -3.01
N ILE A 69 8.76 15.05 -2.28
CA ILE A 69 7.98 16.15 -2.84
C ILE A 69 8.96 17.26 -3.26
N THR A 70 8.86 17.71 -4.51
CA THR A 70 9.66 18.80 -5.08
C THR A 70 8.75 19.86 -5.72
N ASP A 71 9.30 21.02 -6.06
CA ASP A 71 8.56 22.08 -6.77
C ASP A 71 8.00 21.61 -8.13
N ALA A 72 8.61 20.57 -8.73
CA ALA A 72 8.22 19.99 -10.01
C ALA A 72 7.26 18.79 -9.87
N GLY A 73 6.90 18.39 -8.64
CA GLY A 73 6.01 17.27 -8.36
C GLY A 73 6.65 16.26 -7.41
N PHE A 74 6.89 15.03 -7.88
CA PHE A 74 7.48 13.97 -7.08
C PHE A 74 8.73 13.41 -7.77
N GLU A 75 9.77 13.15 -6.98
CA GLU A 75 11.01 12.54 -7.45
C GLU A 75 11.37 11.34 -6.59
N LEU A 76 11.77 10.25 -7.25
CA LEU A 76 12.36 9.09 -6.62
C LEU A 76 13.88 9.28 -6.63
N LEU A 77 14.50 9.29 -5.46
CA LEU A 77 15.94 9.50 -5.31
C LEU A 77 16.52 8.51 -4.30
N PRO A 78 17.76 8.02 -4.50
CA PRO A 78 18.46 7.29 -3.45
C PRO A 78 18.73 8.24 -2.27
N THR A 79 18.66 7.72 -1.05
CA THR A 79 18.86 8.47 0.19
C THR A 79 19.45 7.57 1.28
N THR A 80 20.32 8.15 2.09
CA THR A 80 20.81 7.50 3.30
C THR A 80 19.93 7.90 4.47
N ILE A 81 19.46 6.93 5.25
CA ILE A 81 18.71 7.23 6.48
C ILE A 81 19.66 7.37 7.68
N THR A 82 19.28 8.21 8.62
CA THR A 82 19.82 8.24 9.98
C THR A 82 18.70 7.93 10.96
N VAL A 83 18.96 7.01 11.88
CA VAL A 83 18.06 6.63 12.95
C VAL A 83 18.61 7.18 14.26
N ASN A 84 17.96 8.21 14.80
CA ASN A 84 18.30 8.80 16.10
C ASN A 84 17.50 8.11 17.21
N THR A 85 18.08 8.01 18.41
CA THR A 85 17.32 7.66 19.62
C THR A 85 16.68 8.91 20.20
N ILE A 86 15.37 8.87 20.44
CA ILE A 86 14.59 9.96 21.02
C ILE A 86 13.82 9.46 22.23
N ARG A 87 13.23 10.39 22.99
CA ARG A 87 12.35 10.02 24.10
C ARG A 87 11.01 9.51 23.59
N ASP A 88 10.61 8.33 24.04
CA ASP A 88 9.29 7.74 23.84
C ASP A 88 8.33 8.18 24.96
N PRO A 89 7.28 8.96 24.68
CA PRO A 89 6.39 9.49 25.71
C PRO A 89 5.55 8.42 26.42
N PHE A 90 5.49 7.18 25.91
CA PHE A 90 4.68 6.10 26.50
C PHE A 90 5.50 5.11 27.33
N VAL A 91 6.80 4.98 27.04
CA VAL A 91 7.68 4.01 27.69
C VAL A 91 8.71 4.68 28.60
N ASP A 92 9.23 5.86 28.22
CA ASP A 92 10.32 6.53 28.94
C ASP A 92 9.76 7.38 30.10
N LEU A 93 9.61 6.74 31.26
CA LEU A 93 9.08 7.33 32.48
C LEU A 93 10.16 8.09 33.27
N GLU A 94 11.41 7.64 33.19
CA GLU A 94 12.54 8.26 33.88
C GLU A 94 13.28 9.25 32.98
N GLU A 95 13.96 10.22 33.60
CA GLU A 95 14.76 11.20 32.87
C GLU A 95 16.03 10.53 32.31
N GLY A 96 16.24 10.64 30.99
CA GLY A 96 17.41 10.08 30.30
C GLY A 96 17.14 8.76 29.56
N GLU A 97 15.95 8.17 29.73
CA GLU A 97 15.50 7.07 28.88
C GLU A 97 15.18 7.60 27.46
N LEU A 98 15.74 6.92 26.44
CA LEU A 98 15.59 7.25 25.02
C LEU A 98 15.33 5.96 24.23
N THR A 99 14.16 5.35 24.44
CA THR A 99 13.79 4.10 23.76
C THR A 99 13.16 4.33 22.38
N GLY A 100 12.63 5.53 22.14
CA GLY A 100 12.03 5.91 20.86
C GLY A 100 13.07 6.06 19.75
N LYS A 101 12.60 6.07 18.52
CA LYS A 101 13.42 6.25 17.31
C LYS A 101 12.87 7.39 16.45
N GLU A 102 13.77 8.14 15.83
CA GLU A 102 13.44 9.11 14.78
C GLU A 102 14.19 8.72 13.52
N VAL A 103 13.48 8.60 12.41
CA VAL A 103 14.06 8.37 11.08
C VAL A 103 14.13 9.70 10.34
N VAL A 104 15.34 10.08 9.94
CA VAL A 104 15.58 11.23 9.06
C VAL A 104 16.34 10.79 7.81
N THR A 105 16.20 11.56 6.74
CA THR A 105 16.89 11.36 5.45
C THR A 105 18.02 12.37 5.29
N ASP A 106 19.01 12.05 4.46
CA ASP A 106 20.06 12.99 4.01
C ASP A 106 19.57 14.00 2.94
N ASN A 107 18.31 13.90 2.53
CA ASN A 107 17.65 14.85 1.65
C ASN A 107 16.78 15.83 2.46
N ASP A 108 16.91 17.13 2.18
CA ASP A 108 16.16 18.21 2.83
C ASP A 108 14.69 18.30 2.40
N SER A 109 14.32 17.63 1.30
CA SER A 109 12.96 17.59 0.79
C SER A 109 12.08 16.68 1.64
N LEU A 110 10.77 16.99 1.70
CA LEU A 110 9.83 16.16 2.43
C LEU A 110 9.63 14.80 1.73
N SER A 111 9.98 13.70 2.41
CA SER A 111 9.70 12.35 1.92
C SER A 111 8.23 11.97 2.17
N VAL A 112 7.58 11.36 1.18
CA VAL A 112 6.27 10.71 1.32
C VAL A 112 6.43 9.34 1.98
N PHE A 113 7.36 8.54 1.46
CA PHE A 113 7.78 7.25 2.01
C PHE A 113 9.17 6.88 1.48
N LEU A 114 9.78 5.87 2.11
CA LEU A 114 11.05 5.28 1.78
C LEU A 114 10.83 3.80 1.46
N VAL A 115 11.53 3.27 0.46
CA VAL A 115 11.51 1.86 0.08
C VAL A 115 12.92 1.30 -0.03
N LYS A 116 13.12 0.09 0.47
CA LYS A 116 14.39 -0.65 0.37
C LYS A 116 14.13 -2.02 -0.25
N GLY A 117 15.11 -2.53 -0.99
CA GLY A 117 15.03 -3.86 -1.62
C GLY A 117 14.98 -3.88 -3.15
N PRO A 118 14.17 -3.06 -3.85
CA PRO A 118 14.11 -3.13 -5.30
C PRO A 118 15.38 -2.55 -5.93
N ASP A 119 16.10 -3.40 -6.66
CA ASP A 119 17.31 -3.12 -7.42
C ASP A 119 17.04 -2.53 -8.81
N PHE A 120 15.78 -2.58 -9.27
CA PHE A 120 15.33 -2.02 -10.54
C PHE A 120 14.86 -0.57 -10.45
N LEU A 121 14.89 0.06 -9.27
CA LEU A 121 14.53 1.47 -9.14
C LEU A 121 15.60 2.36 -9.73
N GLU A 122 15.16 3.42 -10.42
CA GLU A 122 16.02 4.43 -11.00
C GLU A 122 15.60 5.80 -10.49
N ALA A 123 16.59 6.69 -10.34
CA ALA A 123 16.34 8.05 -9.91
C ALA A 123 15.59 8.82 -11.00
N GLY A 124 14.59 9.62 -10.61
CA GLY A 124 13.90 10.50 -11.55
C GLY A 124 12.50 10.90 -11.12
N THR A 125 11.86 11.71 -11.97
CA THR A 125 10.49 12.18 -11.77
C THR A 125 9.51 11.01 -11.80
N VAL A 126 8.66 10.91 -10.77
CA VAL A 126 7.60 9.91 -10.70
C VAL A 126 6.26 10.59 -10.93
N LYS A 127 5.54 10.13 -11.96
CA LYS A 127 4.15 10.49 -12.13
C LYS A 127 3.29 9.63 -11.21
N THR A 128 2.76 10.24 -10.16
CA THR A 128 1.81 9.56 -9.27
C THR A 128 0.39 9.70 -9.86
N VAL A 129 -0.42 8.67 -9.69
CA VAL A 129 -1.88 8.74 -9.98
C VAL A 129 -2.67 9.27 -8.79
N PHE A 130 -1.97 9.77 -7.77
CA PHE A 130 -2.59 10.26 -6.55
C PHE A 130 -3.13 11.68 -6.77
N SER A 131 -4.44 11.83 -6.60
CA SER A 131 -5.16 13.10 -6.69
C SER A 131 -5.77 13.52 -5.34
N GLY A 132 -5.15 13.14 -4.23
CA GLY A 132 -5.52 13.68 -2.93
C GLY A 132 -4.88 15.05 -2.73
N ALA A 133 -5.60 15.99 -2.11
CA ALA A 133 -5.06 17.29 -1.74
C ALA A 133 -3.98 17.10 -0.65
N ALA A 134 -2.73 16.88 -1.07
CA ALA A 134 -1.60 17.03 -0.18
C ALA A 134 -1.54 18.52 0.21
N THR A 135 -2.03 18.85 1.40
CA THR A 135 -1.77 20.16 1.99
C THR A 135 -0.28 20.16 2.32
N ILE A 136 0.55 20.65 1.40
CA ILE A 136 1.96 20.90 1.68
C ILE A 136 1.98 22.07 2.67
N PRO A 137 2.38 21.86 3.94
CA PRO A 137 2.52 22.98 4.86
C PRO A 137 3.61 23.88 4.29
N ASN A 138 3.22 25.10 3.94
CA ASN A 138 4.11 26.08 3.34
C ASN A 138 5.17 26.47 4.38
N SER A 139 6.38 25.93 4.23
CA SER A 139 7.63 26.35 4.89
C SER A 139 7.49 26.81 6.35
N GLN A 140 7.63 25.88 7.30
CA GLN A 140 8.03 26.24 8.66
C GLN A 140 9.51 25.86 8.83
N PRO A 141 10.42 26.80 9.16
CA PRO A 141 11.79 26.44 9.47
C PRO A 141 11.77 25.43 10.62
N GLN A 142 12.50 24.32 10.44
CA GLN A 142 12.62 23.24 11.43
C GLN A 142 13.45 23.71 12.64
N THR A 143 12.87 24.58 13.45
CA THR A 143 13.36 24.87 14.79
C THR A 143 12.19 24.80 15.75
N GLY A 144 11.92 23.59 16.21
CA GLY A 144 11.18 23.35 17.44
C GLY A 144 9.68 23.11 17.29
N ARG A 145 9.28 21.97 17.86
CA ARG A 145 7.95 21.55 18.34
C ARG A 145 7.16 20.59 17.44
N LEU A 146 7.09 19.37 17.99
CA LEU A 146 6.03 18.38 17.87
C LEU A 146 4.64 19.02 17.72
N SER A 147 3.97 18.74 16.60
CA SER A 147 2.51 18.62 16.50
C SER A 147 2.17 17.94 15.17
N SER A 148 1.91 16.63 15.23
CA SER A 148 0.99 15.90 14.35
C SER A 148 0.87 16.38 12.89
N LEU A 149 1.65 15.79 11.99
CA LEU A 149 1.23 15.66 10.59
C LEU A 149 0.17 14.57 10.52
N SER A 150 -1.10 14.95 10.68
CA SER A 150 -2.22 14.10 10.31
C SER A 150 -2.32 14.10 8.78
N LEU A 151 -1.77 13.10 8.12
CA LEU A 151 -2.21 12.75 6.76
C LEU A 151 -3.67 12.31 6.86
N ILE A 152 -4.60 13.26 6.70
CA ILE A 152 -6.01 12.93 6.54
C ILE A 152 -6.15 12.35 5.13
N PHE A 153 -6.15 11.03 5.04
CA PHE A 153 -6.58 10.34 3.84
C PHE A 153 -8.09 10.48 3.74
N ASP A 154 -8.58 11.40 2.92
CA ASP A 154 -9.99 11.42 2.53
C ASP A 154 -10.23 10.22 1.61
N VAL A 155 -10.67 9.09 2.20
CA VAL A 155 -10.96 7.82 1.50
C VAL A 155 -12.32 7.89 0.78
N ASP A 156 -12.82 9.08 0.42
CA ASP A 156 -14.14 9.22 -0.22
C ASP A 156 -14.08 9.63 -1.71
N GLU A 157 -12.90 9.95 -2.25
CA GLU A 157 -12.77 10.41 -3.64
C GLU A 157 -12.15 9.39 -4.62
N ALA A 158 -11.87 8.15 -4.19
CA ALA A 158 -11.38 7.09 -5.06
C ALA A 158 -12.48 6.38 -5.90
N SER A 159 -13.76 6.72 -5.69
CA SER A 159 -14.89 6.03 -6.35
C SER A 159 -15.33 6.63 -7.70
N LYS A 160 -14.68 7.70 -8.18
CA LYS A 160 -15.15 8.45 -9.37
C LYS A 160 -14.28 8.33 -10.62
N ILE A 161 -13.43 7.31 -10.73
CA ILE A 161 -12.67 7.08 -11.97
C ILE A 161 -13.53 6.27 -12.96
N PRO A 162 -14.01 6.84 -14.08
CA PRO A 162 -14.68 6.06 -15.10
C PRO A 162 -13.68 5.15 -15.81
N ILE A 163 -13.85 3.84 -15.63
CA ILE A 163 -13.12 2.82 -16.40
C ILE A 163 -13.77 2.76 -17.79
N HIS A 164 -13.17 3.45 -18.76
CA HIS A 164 -13.54 3.25 -20.16
C HIS A 164 -12.95 1.92 -20.66
N HIS A 165 -13.78 0.88 -20.69
CA HIS A 165 -13.50 -0.31 -21.49
C HIS A 165 -13.51 0.08 -22.96
N ARG A 166 -12.34 0.02 -23.60
CA ARG A 166 -12.25 0.03 -25.07
C ARG A 166 -12.35 -1.42 -25.54
N VAL A 167 -13.38 -1.70 -26.34
CA VAL A 167 -13.54 -2.94 -27.12
C VAL A 167 -12.95 -2.73 -28.50
#